data_AF-A0A7X9WUF7-F1
#
_entry.id   AF-A0A7X9WUF7-F1
#
_cell.length_a   1.000
_cell.length_b   1.000
_cell.length_c   1.000
_cell.angle_alpha   90.00
_cell.angle_beta   90.00
_cell.angle_gamma   90.00
#
_symmetry.space_group_name_H-M   'P 1'
#
loop_
_entity.id
_entity.type
_entity.pdbx_description
1 polymer ?
#
loop_
_entity_poly.entity_id
_entity_poly.type
_entity_poly.pdbx_seq_one_letter_code
_entity_poly.pdbx_strand_id
1 'polypeptide(L)'
;MTDRKDMTAAYYKALDLPKSLIVTRGDEKHIIQKKAALDRAHEMRRFEIENYWKRATYFWSFQAIAFVVLGFIFKDGNPPKPLQIIQLPAAIGAVSGFIGWLSAKGSKYWQENWESHVDSLEHDIEGKLTQTIWSNGKRSFSVSRLNQAFMAVITLAWLVAMTIPIINETILNWIVRYSANLSLGLLLAIFLYIWIASSQKITGYMLNQDSWIGSSTRWHWNWNWKRLGEGKEKRQLILRHTHMKDAEQPDD
;
A
#
# COMPACT_ATOMS: atom_id res chain seq x y z
N MET A 1 -4.97 -21.59 0.49
CA MET A 1 -5.10 -20.48 1.45
C MET A 1 -5.33 -21.10 2.81
N THR A 2 -4.30 -21.16 3.64
CA THR A 2 -4.42 -21.55 5.05
C THR A 2 -5.34 -20.54 5.75
N ASP A 3 -6.25 -20.99 6.61
CA ASP A 3 -7.18 -20.08 7.29
C ASP A 3 -6.36 -19.13 8.18
N ARG A 4 -6.76 -17.86 8.28
CA ARG A 4 -6.08 -16.86 9.11
C ARG A 4 -6.04 -17.29 10.58
N LYS A 5 -7.03 -18.09 11.01
CA LYS A 5 -7.06 -18.73 12.33
C LYS A 5 -5.94 -19.76 12.52
N ASP A 6 -5.58 -20.52 11.49
CA ASP A 6 -4.50 -21.51 11.53
C ASP A 6 -3.14 -20.84 11.74
N MET A 7 -2.93 -19.71 11.07
CA MET A 7 -1.70 -18.92 11.21
C MET A 7 -1.57 -18.27 12.59
N THR A 8 -2.68 -17.88 13.22
CA THR A 8 -2.64 -17.20 14.52
C THR A 8 -2.10 -18.13 15.60
N ALA A 9 -2.60 -19.38 15.68
CA ALA A 9 -2.10 -20.35 16.65
C ALA A 9 -0.63 -20.72 16.40
N ALA A 10 -0.24 -20.91 15.13
CA ALA A 10 1.14 -21.18 14.76
C ALA A 10 2.09 -20.01 15.10
N TYR A 11 1.63 -18.76 14.91
CA TYR A 11 2.40 -17.56 15.21
C TYR A 11 2.71 -17.45 16.71
N TYR A 12 1.69 -17.58 17.56
CA TYR A 12 1.87 -17.54 19.01
C TYR A 12 2.73 -18.68 19.52
N LYS A 13 2.55 -19.89 18.95
CA LYS A 13 3.43 -21.03 19.22
C LYS A 13 4.89 -20.77 18.82
N ALA A 14 5.13 -20.09 17.70
CA ALA A 14 6.48 -19.76 17.24
C ALA A 14 7.19 -18.74 18.14
N LEU A 15 6.43 -17.89 18.85
CA LEU A 15 6.95 -16.92 19.81
C LEU A 15 7.01 -17.44 21.25
N ASP A 16 6.56 -18.67 21.50
CA ASP A 16 6.39 -19.22 22.85
C ASP A 16 5.52 -18.33 23.75
N LEU A 17 4.44 -17.77 23.17
CA LEU A 17 3.52 -16.86 23.85
C LEU A 17 2.10 -17.43 23.88
N PRO A 18 1.33 -17.21 24.97
CA PRO A 18 -0.08 -17.54 25.00
C PRO A 18 -0.87 -16.64 24.03
N LYS A 19 -1.91 -17.20 23.42
CA LYS A 19 -2.76 -16.50 22.44
C LYS A 19 -3.53 -15.34 23.05
N SER A 20 -4.02 -15.51 24.27
CA SER A 20 -4.71 -14.48 25.05
C SER A 20 -4.15 -14.48 26.46
N LEU A 21 -3.85 -13.30 26.98
CA LEU A 21 -3.49 -13.12 28.38
C LEU A 21 -4.78 -13.05 29.22
N ILE A 22 -4.97 -14.01 30.12
CA ILE A 22 -5.92 -13.86 31.23
C ILE A 22 -5.08 -13.32 32.39
N VAL A 23 -5.46 -12.24 33.05
CA VAL A 23 -4.67 -11.69 34.16
C VAL A 23 -4.81 -12.62 35.36
N THR A 24 -3.96 -13.64 35.44
CA THR A 24 -3.79 -14.47 36.64
C THR A 24 -2.39 -14.28 37.22
N ARG A 25 -2.20 -14.64 38.49
CA ARG A 25 -0.97 -14.39 39.27
C ARG A 25 0.30 -15.07 38.71
N GLY A 26 0.18 -15.88 37.64
CA GLY A 26 1.30 -16.52 36.93
C GLY A 26 1.65 -15.90 35.56
N ASP A 27 0.90 -14.91 35.09
CA ASP A 27 1.01 -14.39 33.71
C ASP A 27 1.91 -13.15 33.57
N GLU A 28 2.49 -12.64 34.66
CA GLU A 28 3.41 -11.49 34.64
C GLU A 28 4.57 -11.71 33.66
N LYS A 29 5.14 -12.92 33.64
CA LYS A 29 6.21 -13.28 32.69
C LYS A 29 5.75 -13.16 31.24
N HIS A 30 4.57 -13.67 30.91
CA HIS A 30 4.03 -13.61 29.55
C HIS A 30 3.64 -12.17 29.16
N ILE A 31 3.14 -11.36 30.09
CA ILE A 31 2.88 -9.94 29.87
C ILE A 31 4.18 -9.21 29.50
N ILE A 32 5.25 -9.42 30.29
CA ILE A 32 6.56 -8.81 30.03
C ILE A 32 7.11 -9.24 28.67
N GLN A 33 7.04 -10.54 28.34
CA GLN A 33 7.51 -11.06 27.06
C GLN A 33 6.69 -10.52 25.87
N LYS A 34 5.35 -10.49 25.99
CA LYS A 34 4.47 -9.99 24.94
C LYS A 34 4.68 -8.49 24.71
N LYS A 35 4.86 -7.71 25.79
CA LYS A 35 5.23 -6.29 25.71
C LYS A 35 6.58 -6.09 25.01
N ALA A 36 7.62 -6.84 25.40
CA ALA A 36 8.92 -6.75 24.76
C ALA A 36 8.87 -7.13 23.26
N ALA A 37 8.07 -8.13 22.90
CA ALA A 37 7.84 -8.49 21.50
C ALA A 37 7.09 -7.39 20.72
N LEU A 38 6.09 -6.76 21.35
CA LEU A 38 5.34 -5.64 20.77
C LEU A 38 6.24 -4.42 20.54
N ASP A 39 7.03 -4.04 21.55
CA ASP A 39 8.00 -2.95 21.46
C ASP A 39 8.99 -3.21 20.31
N ARG A 40 9.51 -4.44 20.22
CA ARG A 40 10.40 -4.84 19.13
C ARG A 40 9.71 -4.80 17.77
N ALA A 41 8.45 -5.18 17.67
CA ALA A 41 7.68 -5.10 16.43
C ALA A 41 7.50 -3.63 15.97
N HIS A 42 7.23 -2.70 16.90
CA HIS A 42 7.19 -1.27 16.60
C HIS A 42 8.53 -0.73 16.13
N GLU A 43 9.64 -1.12 16.77
CA GLU A 43 11.00 -0.76 16.34
C GLU A 43 11.29 -1.23 14.92
N MET A 44 11.00 -2.51 14.62
CA MET A 44 11.24 -3.07 13.29
C MET A 44 10.36 -2.42 12.22
N ARG A 45 9.09 -2.12 12.54
CA ARG A 45 8.21 -1.36 11.64
C ARG A 45 8.79 0.02 11.33
N ARG A 46 9.24 0.76 12.34
CA ARG A 46 9.88 2.09 12.17
C ARG A 46 11.15 1.99 11.33
N PHE A 47 11.99 1.01 11.64
CA PHE A 47 13.22 0.72 10.88
C PHE A 47 12.92 0.44 9.40
N GLU A 48 11.88 -0.33 9.08
CA GLU A 48 11.50 -0.58 7.69
C GLU A 48 10.92 0.64 6.98
N ILE A 49 10.21 1.53 7.69
CA ILE A 49 9.76 2.81 7.13
C ILE A 49 10.97 3.70 6.82
N GLU A 50 11.95 3.80 7.69
CA GLU A 50 13.17 4.59 7.45
C GLU A 50 14.01 4.02 6.31
N ASN A 51 14.22 2.70 6.31
CA ASN A 51 15.00 2.05 5.26
C ASN A 51 14.31 2.10 3.90
N TYR A 52 12.98 2.13 3.86
CA TYR A 52 12.25 2.35 2.62
C TYR A 52 12.69 3.64 1.92
N TRP A 53 12.79 4.74 2.66
CA TRP A 53 13.23 6.03 2.13
C TRP A 53 14.72 6.05 1.77
N LYS A 54 15.57 5.41 2.59
CA LYS A 54 17.01 5.26 2.28
C LYS A 54 17.21 4.49 0.97
N ARG A 55 16.52 3.36 0.79
CA ARG A 55 16.56 2.56 -0.44
C ARG A 55 16.07 3.35 -1.65
N ALA A 56 14.96 4.08 -1.51
CA ALA A 56 14.44 4.94 -2.56
C ALA A 56 15.46 6.01 -3.01
N THR A 57 16.20 6.60 -2.06
CA THR A 57 17.22 7.62 -2.34
C THR A 57 18.33 7.08 -3.26
N TYR A 58 18.83 5.86 -3.01
CA TYR A 58 19.87 5.27 -3.87
C TYR A 58 19.41 5.14 -5.32
N PHE A 59 18.19 4.66 -5.56
CA PHE A 59 17.67 4.52 -6.91
C PHE A 59 17.45 5.86 -7.59
N TRP A 60 16.99 6.87 -6.85
CA TRP A 60 16.89 8.24 -7.35
C TRP A 60 18.24 8.85 -7.74
N SER A 61 19.31 8.56 -7.01
CA SER A 61 20.64 9.01 -7.39
C SER A 61 21.05 8.45 -8.76
N PHE A 62 20.76 7.18 -9.05
CA PHE A 62 21.02 6.61 -10.39
C PHE A 62 20.16 7.24 -11.48
N GLN A 63 18.90 7.59 -11.17
CA GLN A 63 18.03 8.34 -12.08
C GLN A 63 18.62 9.71 -12.40
N ALA A 64 19.05 10.45 -11.37
CA ALA A 64 19.68 11.76 -11.52
C ALA A 64 20.95 11.67 -12.38
N ILE A 65 21.80 10.66 -12.17
CA ILE A 65 22.99 10.43 -12.99
C ILE A 65 22.60 10.20 -14.46
N ALA A 66 21.60 9.36 -14.73
CA ALA A 66 21.14 9.11 -16.09
C ALA A 66 20.63 10.39 -16.78
N PHE A 67 19.88 11.23 -16.07
CA PHE A 67 19.43 12.53 -16.58
C PHE A 67 20.59 13.52 -16.80
N VAL A 68 21.56 13.56 -15.90
CA VAL A 68 22.76 14.40 -16.03
C VAL A 68 23.57 13.99 -17.26
N VAL A 69 23.77 12.68 -17.48
CA VAL A 69 24.45 12.16 -18.67
C VAL A 69 23.70 12.58 -19.94
N LEU A 70 22.36 12.44 -19.98
CA LEU A 70 21.57 12.96 -21.10
C LEU A 70 21.76 14.47 -21.29
N GLY A 71 21.73 15.25 -20.20
CA GLY A 71 21.95 16.69 -20.24
C GLY A 71 23.30 17.06 -20.86
N PHE A 72 24.37 16.36 -20.48
CA PHE A 72 25.70 16.56 -21.08
C PHE A 72 25.75 16.15 -22.55
N ILE A 73 25.11 15.04 -22.92
CA ILE A 73 25.01 14.61 -24.32
C ILE A 73 24.35 15.70 -25.17
N PHE A 74 23.28 16.32 -24.70
CA PHE A 74 22.52 17.31 -25.48
C PHE A 74 22.94 18.77 -25.24
N LYS A 75 23.94 19.01 -24.38
CA LYS A 75 24.41 20.37 -24.04
C LYS A 75 24.93 21.14 -25.24
N ASP A 76 25.73 20.49 -26.09
CA ASP A 76 26.38 21.10 -27.25
C ASP A 76 25.69 20.65 -28.54
N GLY A 77 25.06 21.60 -29.24
CA GLY A 77 24.19 21.35 -30.41
C GLY A 77 24.92 21.07 -31.73
N ASN A 78 26.25 20.94 -31.74
CA ASN A 78 27.03 20.70 -32.95
C ASN A 78 28.30 19.87 -32.66
N PRO A 79 28.62 18.84 -33.46
CA PRO A 79 27.83 18.26 -34.55
C PRO A 79 26.63 17.41 -34.06
N PRO A 80 25.66 17.07 -34.93
CA PRO A 80 24.55 16.19 -34.57
C PRO A 80 25.07 14.85 -34.06
N LYS A 81 24.64 14.47 -32.84
CA LYS A 81 25.05 13.23 -32.20
C LYS A 81 24.14 12.07 -32.64
N PRO A 82 24.68 10.85 -32.85
CA PRO A 82 23.87 9.69 -33.19
C PRO A 82 22.86 9.40 -32.08
N LEU A 83 21.58 9.21 -32.42
CA LEU A 83 20.49 8.94 -31.45
C LEU A 83 20.78 7.72 -30.55
N GLN A 84 21.58 6.77 -31.04
CA GLN A 84 22.02 5.58 -30.31
C GLN A 84 22.74 5.93 -28.99
N ILE A 85 23.34 7.12 -28.87
CA ILE A 85 24.01 7.55 -27.64
C ILE A 85 23.05 7.66 -26.43
N ILE A 86 21.74 7.77 -26.66
CA ILE A 86 20.69 7.79 -25.63
C ILE A 86 20.51 6.40 -24.99
N GLN A 87 20.86 5.32 -25.70
CA GLN A 87 20.54 3.95 -25.25
C GLN A 87 21.27 3.57 -23.96
N LEU A 88 22.51 4.03 -23.78
CA LEU A 88 23.28 3.76 -22.57
C LEU A 88 22.66 4.40 -21.31
N PRO A 89 22.45 5.73 -21.24
CA PRO A 89 21.76 6.33 -20.10
C PRO A 89 20.33 5.81 -19.95
N ALA A 90 19.64 5.50 -21.06
CA ALA A 90 18.32 4.90 -21.00
C ALA A 90 18.32 3.51 -20.37
N ALA A 91 19.28 2.64 -20.71
CA ALA A 91 19.42 1.33 -20.10
C ALA A 91 19.71 1.43 -18.59
N ILE A 92 20.61 2.34 -18.19
CA ILE A 92 20.92 2.61 -16.77
C ILE A 92 19.65 3.08 -16.03
N GLY A 93 18.91 4.02 -16.64
CA GLY A 93 17.65 4.53 -16.10
C GLY A 93 16.58 3.44 -15.97
N ALA A 94 16.42 2.57 -16.96
CA ALA A 94 15.44 1.50 -16.95
C ALA A 94 15.78 0.42 -15.91
N VAL A 95 17.03 -0.03 -15.86
CA VAL A 95 17.48 -1.04 -14.88
C VAL A 95 17.33 -0.50 -13.45
N SER A 96 17.80 0.72 -13.18
CA SER A 96 17.69 1.31 -11.84
C SER A 96 16.24 1.59 -11.45
N GLY A 97 15.39 2.04 -12.39
CA GLY A 97 13.96 2.20 -12.18
C GLY A 97 13.27 0.87 -11.84
N PHE A 98 13.59 -0.19 -12.59
CA PHE A 98 13.01 -1.51 -12.40
C PHE A 98 13.40 -2.12 -11.05
N ILE A 99 14.69 -2.08 -10.70
CA ILE A 99 15.16 -2.56 -9.39
C ILE A 99 14.54 -1.73 -8.28
N GLY A 100 14.43 -0.41 -8.44
CA GLY A 100 13.77 0.46 -7.47
C GLY A 100 12.27 0.16 -7.30
N TRP A 101 11.58 -0.18 -8.38
CA TRP A 101 10.20 -0.64 -8.33
C TRP A 101 10.03 -1.95 -7.55
N LEU A 102 10.88 -2.95 -7.81
CA LEU A 102 10.89 -4.20 -7.06
C LEU A 102 11.25 -3.99 -5.58
N SER A 103 12.23 -3.13 -5.30
CA SER A 103 12.62 -2.75 -3.95
C SER A 103 11.48 -2.10 -3.18
N ALA A 104 10.71 -1.21 -3.85
CA ALA A 104 9.53 -0.57 -3.26
C ALA A 104 8.41 -1.57 -2.97
N LYS A 105 8.25 -2.62 -3.79
CA LYS A 105 7.31 -3.73 -3.53
C LYS A 105 7.76 -4.58 -2.35
N GLY A 106 9.02 -5.01 -2.33
CA GLY A 106 9.58 -5.83 -1.25
C GLY A 106 9.55 -5.11 0.10
N SER A 107 9.87 -3.82 0.12
CA SER A 107 9.79 -3.01 1.33
C SER A 107 8.36 -2.93 1.88
N LYS A 108 7.37 -2.79 0.99
CA LYS A 108 5.96 -2.75 1.38
C LYS A 108 5.52 -4.07 2.01
N TYR A 109 5.93 -5.20 1.43
CA TYR A 109 5.65 -6.53 1.98
C TYR A 109 6.18 -6.67 3.42
N TRP A 110 7.42 -6.25 3.68
CA TRP A 110 8.00 -6.30 5.02
C TRP A 110 7.32 -5.34 6.00
N GLN A 111 6.90 -4.15 5.55
CA GLN A 111 6.11 -3.23 6.37
C GLN A 111 4.77 -3.86 6.79
N GLU A 112 4.01 -4.44 5.84
CA GLU A 112 2.73 -5.12 6.11
C GLU A 112 2.92 -6.34 7.04
N ASN A 113 4.05 -7.03 6.92
CA ASN A 113 4.41 -8.13 7.83
C ASN A 113 4.61 -7.63 9.27
N TRP A 114 5.38 -6.57 9.47
CA TRP A 114 5.59 -5.98 10.81
C TRP A 114 4.32 -5.34 11.38
N GLU A 115 3.47 -4.76 10.54
CA GLU A 115 2.12 -4.31 10.94
C GLU A 115 1.28 -5.48 11.43
N SER A 116 1.34 -6.64 10.76
CA SER A 116 0.64 -7.85 11.21
C SER A 116 1.15 -8.38 12.56
N HIS A 117 2.45 -8.23 12.84
CA HIS A 117 3.02 -8.57 14.16
C HIS A 117 2.49 -7.63 15.24
N VAL A 118 2.50 -6.32 15.00
CA VAL A 118 1.91 -5.33 15.92
C VAL A 118 0.44 -5.64 16.16
N ASP A 119 -0.34 -5.81 15.09
CA ASP A 119 -1.78 -6.13 15.16
C ASP A 119 -2.08 -7.36 16.02
N SER A 120 -1.21 -8.36 15.93
CA SER A 120 -1.38 -9.61 16.68
C SER A 120 -1.06 -9.42 18.16
N LEU A 121 -0.03 -8.64 18.49
CA LEU A 121 0.50 -8.50 19.84
C LEU A 121 -0.18 -7.38 20.66
N GLU A 122 -0.69 -6.33 20.01
CA GLU A 122 -1.20 -5.10 20.67
C GLU A 122 -2.43 -5.34 21.55
N HIS A 123 -3.31 -6.28 21.15
CA HIS A 123 -4.67 -6.38 21.69
C HIS A 123 -4.74 -6.53 23.21
N ASP A 124 -3.85 -7.33 23.79
CA ASP A 124 -3.84 -7.65 25.22
C ASP A 124 -3.00 -6.67 26.05
N ILE A 125 -2.20 -5.80 25.40
CA ILE A 125 -1.25 -4.90 26.07
C ILE A 125 -1.75 -3.45 26.06
N GLU A 126 -2.14 -2.95 24.89
CA GLU A 126 -2.55 -1.55 24.69
C GLU A 126 -3.92 -1.41 24.00
N GLY A 127 -4.60 -2.53 23.76
CA GLY A 127 -5.85 -2.57 23.03
C GLY A 127 -5.63 -2.54 21.51
N LYS A 128 -6.53 -1.90 20.77
CA LYS A 128 -6.50 -1.88 19.29
C LYS A 128 -6.03 -0.53 18.76
N LEU A 129 -4.94 -0.01 19.32
CA LEU A 129 -4.50 1.35 19.06
C LEU A 129 -4.13 1.56 17.59
N THR A 130 -3.33 0.67 17.00
CA THR A 130 -2.87 0.86 15.61
C THR A 130 -3.89 0.40 14.57
N GLN A 131 -4.81 -0.49 14.94
CA GLN A 131 -5.92 -0.94 14.09
C GLN A 131 -7.10 0.05 13.99
N THR A 132 -7.19 0.98 14.93
CA THR A 132 -8.31 1.93 15.01
C THR A 132 -8.01 3.15 14.16
N ILE A 133 -8.88 3.42 13.18
CA ILE A 133 -8.68 4.52 12.23
C ILE A 133 -9.87 5.47 12.30
N TRP A 134 -9.59 6.73 12.61
CA TRP A 134 -10.53 7.83 12.54
C TRP A 134 -10.72 8.21 11.06
N SER A 135 -11.78 7.69 10.44
CA SER A 135 -12.02 7.87 9.00
C SER A 135 -13.45 8.33 8.73
N ASN A 136 -13.57 9.44 8.00
CA ASN A 136 -14.86 9.96 7.53
C ASN A 136 -15.32 9.26 6.23
N GLY A 137 -14.90 8.02 5.98
CA GLY A 137 -15.27 7.23 4.79
C GLY A 137 -14.66 7.70 3.47
N LYS A 138 -13.73 8.68 3.49
CA LYS A 138 -13.08 9.21 2.27
C LYS A 138 -12.00 8.24 1.76
N ARG A 139 -11.79 8.22 0.44
CA ARG A 139 -10.65 7.51 -0.17
C ARG A 139 -9.34 8.12 0.33
N SER A 140 -8.36 7.26 0.59
CA SER A 140 -7.00 7.66 0.91
C SER A 140 -6.03 7.14 -0.14
N PHE A 141 -4.83 7.72 -0.18
CA PHE A 141 -3.75 7.31 -1.05
C PHE A 141 -2.65 6.63 -0.24
N SER A 142 -2.12 5.54 -0.77
CA SER A 142 -0.98 4.86 -0.16
C SER A 142 0.32 5.48 -0.66
N VAL A 143 1.13 6.01 0.26
CA VAL A 143 2.47 6.54 -0.07
C VAL A 143 3.32 5.46 -0.76
N SER A 144 3.26 4.22 -0.27
CA SER A 144 4.04 3.13 -0.85
C SER A 144 3.56 2.73 -2.24
N ARG A 145 2.23 2.72 -2.50
CA ARG A 145 1.70 2.50 -3.86
C ARG A 145 1.99 3.65 -4.80
N LEU A 146 1.97 4.89 -4.32
CA LEU A 146 2.35 6.08 -5.08
C LEU A 146 3.76 5.93 -5.63
N ASN A 147 4.73 5.65 -4.77
CA ASN A 147 6.12 5.47 -5.18
C ASN A 147 6.30 4.25 -6.09
N GLN A 148 5.58 3.14 -5.85
CA GLN A 148 5.61 1.98 -6.74
C GLN A 148 5.09 2.33 -8.15
N ALA A 149 3.94 3.00 -8.24
CA ALA A 149 3.38 3.44 -9.52
C ALA A 149 4.33 4.41 -10.23
N PHE A 150 4.90 5.35 -9.48
CA PHE A 150 5.85 6.33 -9.99
C PHE A 150 7.12 5.68 -10.56
N MET A 151 7.75 4.76 -9.82
CA MET A 151 8.93 4.02 -10.30
C MET A 151 8.62 3.15 -11.52
N ALA A 152 7.42 2.57 -11.60
CA ALA A 152 6.98 1.83 -12.78
C ALA A 152 6.85 2.74 -14.02
N VAL A 153 6.29 3.95 -13.86
CA VAL A 153 6.20 4.95 -14.94
C VAL A 153 7.60 5.38 -15.40
N ILE A 154 8.51 5.68 -14.48
CA ILE A 154 9.90 6.02 -14.83
C ILE A 154 10.57 4.90 -15.60
N THR A 155 10.43 3.66 -15.13
CA THR A 155 11.00 2.48 -15.80
C THR A 155 10.48 2.37 -17.23
N LEU A 156 9.16 2.50 -17.42
CA LEU A 156 8.54 2.45 -18.73
C LEU A 156 9.03 3.58 -19.64
N ALA A 157 9.16 4.79 -19.11
CA ALA A 157 9.68 5.94 -19.86
C ALA A 157 11.10 5.67 -20.38
N TRP A 158 11.96 5.07 -19.57
CA TRP A 158 13.30 4.68 -20.00
C TRP A 158 13.32 3.56 -21.03
N LEU A 159 12.44 2.57 -20.89
CA LEU A 159 12.28 1.52 -21.91
C LEU A 159 11.82 2.11 -23.24
N VAL A 160 10.89 3.07 -23.23
CA VAL A 160 10.48 3.80 -24.44
C VAL A 160 11.65 4.61 -25.00
N ALA A 161 12.41 5.33 -24.16
CA ALA A 161 13.59 6.08 -24.62
C ALA A 161 14.64 5.17 -25.29
N MET A 162 14.79 3.94 -24.80
CA MET A 162 15.73 2.95 -25.36
C MET A 162 15.34 2.47 -26.76
N THR A 163 14.03 2.48 -27.10
CA THR A 163 13.56 2.04 -28.42
C THR A 163 13.60 3.15 -29.48
N ILE A 164 13.61 4.43 -29.08
CA ILE A 164 13.61 5.58 -30.01
C ILE A 164 14.62 5.44 -31.16
N PRO A 165 15.90 5.07 -30.93
CA PRO A 165 16.90 5.00 -32.01
C PRO A 165 16.67 3.86 -33.02
N ILE A 166 15.76 2.93 -32.72
CA ILE A 166 15.44 1.75 -33.55
C ILE A 166 14.17 1.99 -34.37
N ILE A 167 13.37 3.00 -34.03
CA ILE A 167 12.11 3.31 -34.71
C ILE A 167 12.38 3.88 -36.11
N ASN A 168 11.63 3.41 -37.11
CA ASN A 168 11.68 3.90 -38.49
C ASN A 168 11.46 5.42 -38.56
N GLU A 169 12.24 6.13 -39.38
CA GLU A 169 12.19 7.58 -39.54
C GLU A 169 10.79 8.11 -39.88
N THR A 170 10.00 7.39 -40.69
CA THR A 170 8.62 7.77 -41.02
C THR A 170 7.75 7.85 -39.76
N ILE A 171 7.88 6.86 -38.88
CA ILE A 171 7.14 6.80 -37.61
C ILE A 171 7.65 7.89 -36.67
N LEU A 172 8.97 8.09 -36.60
CA LEU A 172 9.58 9.12 -35.77
C LEU A 172 9.08 10.52 -36.18
N ASN A 173 9.04 10.82 -37.48
CA ASN A 173 8.55 12.08 -38.00
C ASN A 173 7.06 12.29 -37.69
N TRP A 174 6.24 11.24 -37.77
CA TRP A 174 4.84 11.30 -37.34
C TRP A 174 4.72 11.61 -35.84
N ILE A 175 5.50 10.96 -34.99
CA ILE A 175 5.53 11.22 -33.53
C ILE A 175 5.91 12.67 -33.25
N VAL A 176 6.98 13.17 -33.89
CA VAL A 176 7.44 14.56 -33.73
C VAL A 176 6.34 15.54 -34.15
N ARG A 177 5.68 15.30 -35.29
CA ARG A 177 4.60 16.14 -35.81
C ARG A 177 3.42 16.28 -34.84
N TYR A 178 3.05 15.20 -34.15
CA TYR A 178 1.91 15.19 -33.21
C TYR A 178 2.32 15.23 -31.74
N SER A 179 3.60 15.51 -31.46
CA SER A 179 4.21 15.36 -30.13
C SER A 179 3.49 16.14 -29.01
N ALA A 180 3.00 17.34 -29.29
CA ALA A 180 2.27 18.15 -28.30
C ALA A 180 0.93 17.51 -27.86
N ASN A 181 0.17 16.95 -28.81
CA ASN A 181 -1.09 16.29 -28.50
C ASN A 181 -0.86 14.94 -27.80
N LEU A 182 0.15 14.19 -28.26
CA LEU A 182 0.56 12.92 -27.65
C LEU A 182 1.07 13.12 -26.23
N SER A 183 1.83 14.18 -25.95
CA SER A 183 2.37 14.46 -24.63
C SER A 183 1.29 14.84 -23.62
N LEU A 184 0.30 15.65 -24.02
CA LEU A 184 -0.86 15.96 -23.17
C LEU A 184 -1.69 14.71 -22.85
N GLY A 185 -2.01 13.91 -23.88
CA GLY A 185 -2.75 12.66 -23.70
C GLY A 185 -2.02 11.68 -22.79
N LEU A 186 -0.70 11.54 -22.97
CA LEU A 186 0.14 10.70 -22.12
C LEU A 186 0.19 11.20 -20.68
N LEU A 187 0.30 12.51 -20.45
CA LEU A 187 0.31 13.09 -19.11
C LEU A 187 -0.99 12.80 -18.36
N LEU A 188 -2.14 12.99 -19.02
CA LEU A 188 -3.46 12.69 -18.45
C LEU A 188 -3.61 11.20 -18.14
N ALA A 189 -3.13 10.34 -19.04
CA ALA A 189 -3.13 8.89 -18.82
C ALA A 189 -2.24 8.48 -17.63
N ILE A 190 -1.07 9.09 -17.47
CA ILE A 190 -0.17 8.87 -16.33
C ILE A 190 -0.84 9.33 -15.03
N PHE A 191 -1.45 10.52 -15.00
CA PHE A 191 -2.16 11.01 -13.83
C PHE A 191 -3.32 10.09 -13.43
N LEU A 192 -4.11 9.64 -14.41
CA LEU A 192 -5.19 8.69 -14.18
C LEU A 192 -4.66 7.35 -13.65
N TYR A 193 -3.57 6.84 -14.24
CA TYR A 193 -2.91 5.62 -13.78
C TYR A 193 -2.43 5.75 -12.33
N ILE A 194 -1.70 6.81 -12.00
CA ILE A 194 -1.19 7.06 -10.64
C ILE A 194 -2.36 7.18 -9.65
N TRP A 195 -3.41 7.92 -10.02
CA TRP A 195 -4.60 8.08 -9.19
C TRP A 195 -5.24 6.72 -8.86
N ILE A 196 -5.48 5.89 -9.87
CA ILE A 196 -6.09 4.57 -9.69
C ILE A 196 -5.16 3.65 -8.88
N ALA A 197 -3.89 3.55 -9.28
CA ALA A 197 -2.92 2.63 -8.69
C ALA A 197 -2.59 2.96 -7.22
N SER A 198 -2.60 4.24 -6.85
CA SER A 198 -2.32 4.68 -5.48
C SER A 198 -3.55 4.70 -4.58
N SER A 199 -4.76 4.69 -5.15
CA SER A 199 -6.00 4.69 -4.38
C SER A 199 -6.12 3.45 -3.50
N GLN A 200 -6.60 3.66 -2.28
CA GLN A 200 -6.90 2.59 -1.34
C GLN A 200 -8.15 2.90 -0.52
N LYS A 201 -8.90 1.85 -0.17
CA LYS A 201 -9.90 1.92 0.88
C LYS A 201 -9.18 1.75 2.21
N ILE A 202 -9.49 2.62 3.16
CA ILE A 202 -9.02 2.46 4.53
C ILE A 202 -9.75 1.24 5.12
N THR A 203 -9.01 0.26 5.61
CA THR A 203 -9.54 -0.92 6.29
C THR A 203 -9.03 -0.90 7.73
N GLY A 204 -9.94 -0.82 8.70
CA GLY A 204 -9.65 -0.79 10.12
C GLY A 204 -10.95 -0.74 10.92
N TYR A 205 -10.87 -0.69 12.25
CA TYR A 205 -12.04 -0.37 13.07
C TYR A 205 -12.33 1.12 12.89
N MET A 206 -13.42 1.44 12.19
CA MET A 206 -13.86 2.82 12.05
C MET A 206 -14.69 3.17 13.27
N LEU A 207 -14.21 4.13 14.06
CA LEU A 207 -15.03 4.84 15.01
C LEU A 207 -15.97 5.76 14.22
N ASN A 208 -17.12 5.22 13.81
CA ASN A 208 -18.27 6.04 13.46
C ASN A 208 -18.94 6.42 14.78
N GLN A 209 -19.41 7.67 14.90
CA GLN A 209 -19.67 8.36 16.17
C GLN A 209 -20.50 7.60 17.23
N ASP A 210 -21.19 6.49 16.93
CA ASP A 210 -22.01 5.76 17.91
C ASP A 210 -21.99 4.21 17.82
N SER A 211 -21.10 3.54 17.05
CA SER A 211 -21.01 2.05 17.12
C SER A 211 -19.77 1.42 16.47
N TRP A 212 -19.28 0.34 17.09
CA TRP A 212 -18.21 -0.53 16.59
C TRP A 212 -18.71 -1.40 15.42
N ILE A 213 -18.72 -0.88 14.19
CA ILE A 213 -19.04 -1.70 13.01
C ILE A 213 -17.76 -1.87 12.17
N GLY A 214 -17.14 -3.05 12.28
CA GLY A 214 -16.04 -3.45 11.41
C GLY A 214 -16.51 -3.58 9.97
N SER A 215 -16.18 -2.62 9.10
CA SER A 215 -16.51 -2.71 7.69
C SER A 215 -15.45 -3.52 6.93
N SER A 216 -15.70 -4.81 6.73
CA SER A 216 -15.00 -5.53 5.66
C SER A 216 -15.74 -5.29 4.35
N THR A 217 -15.21 -4.47 3.45
CA THR A 217 -15.71 -4.46 2.06
C THR A 217 -15.17 -5.69 1.35
N ARG A 218 -15.67 -6.87 1.72
CA ARG A 218 -15.63 -8.05 0.87
C ARG A 218 -17.01 -8.12 0.22
N TRP A 219 -17.06 -7.82 -1.07
CA TRP A 219 -18.25 -8.13 -1.89
C TRP A 219 -18.40 -9.66 -1.89
N HIS A 220 -19.14 -10.16 -0.92
CA HIS A 220 -19.76 -11.47 -0.97
C HIS A 220 -21.25 -11.22 -0.84
N TRP A 221 -22.03 -11.82 -1.74
CA TRP A 221 -23.47 -12.00 -1.55
C TRP A 221 -23.69 -12.98 -0.38
N ASN A 222 -23.30 -12.59 0.83
CA ASN A 222 -23.66 -13.32 2.04
C ASN A 222 -25.04 -12.83 2.46
N TRP A 223 -26.04 -13.61 2.08
CA TRP A 223 -27.35 -13.60 2.70
C TRP A 223 -27.19 -13.91 4.20
N ASN A 224 -27.01 -12.87 5.01
CA ASN A 224 -27.01 -13.00 6.46
C ASN A 224 -28.45 -13.21 6.92
N TRP A 225 -28.85 -14.46 7.08
CA TRP A 225 -30.09 -14.82 7.75
C TRP A 225 -29.89 -14.63 9.26
N LYS A 226 -30.46 -13.55 9.81
CA LYS A 226 -30.61 -13.42 11.27
C LYS A 226 -31.68 -14.43 11.72
N ARG A 227 -31.26 -15.45 12.47
CA ARG A 227 -32.17 -16.29 13.25
C ARG A 227 -32.45 -15.55 14.56
N LEU A 228 -33.57 -14.83 14.64
CA LEU A 228 -34.18 -14.47 15.91
C LEU A 228 -34.92 -15.72 16.42
N GLY A 229 -34.79 -15.98 17.72
CA GLY A 229 -35.22 -17.23 18.35
C GLY A 229 -36.69 -17.58 18.12
N GLU A 230 -36.91 -18.90 18.15
CA GLU A 230 -38.15 -19.67 18.28
C GLU A 230 -39.37 -19.29 17.43
N GLY A 231 -39.67 -20.17 16.47
CA GLY A 231 -41.05 -20.46 16.07
C GLY A 231 -41.64 -19.60 14.95
N LYS A 232 -41.72 -20.22 13.77
CA LYS A 232 -42.59 -19.92 12.60
C LYS A 232 -42.30 -18.65 11.77
N GLU A 233 -42.06 -18.92 10.50
CA GLU A 233 -41.86 -17.97 9.41
C GLU A 233 -43.01 -16.97 9.25
N LYS A 234 -42.72 -15.67 9.32
CA LYS A 234 -43.35 -14.65 8.46
C LYS A 234 -42.36 -13.55 8.10
N ARG A 235 -42.12 -13.40 6.79
CA ARG A 235 -41.31 -12.32 6.20
C ARG A 235 -42.20 -11.11 5.98
N GLN A 236 -41.84 -9.95 6.52
CA GLN A 236 -42.30 -8.66 5.99
C GLN A 236 -41.14 -7.65 5.98
N LEU A 237 -40.96 -7.02 4.82
CA LEU A 237 -40.09 -5.87 4.60
C LEU A 237 -40.79 -4.63 5.14
N ILE A 238 -40.25 -4.03 6.20
CA ILE A 238 -40.63 -2.67 6.62
C ILE A 238 -39.42 -1.78 6.41
N LEU A 239 -39.44 -1.01 5.32
CA LEU A 239 -38.66 0.22 5.18
C LEU A 239 -39.29 1.28 6.08
N ARG A 240 -38.61 1.66 7.17
CA ARG A 240 -38.86 2.93 7.85
C ARG A 240 -37.56 3.65 8.13
N HIS A 241 -37.42 4.82 7.49
CA HIS A 241 -36.68 5.93 8.06
C HIS A 241 -37.28 6.27 9.42
N THR A 242 -36.46 6.27 10.48
CA THR A 242 -36.82 6.96 11.72
C THR A 242 -35.59 7.45 12.47
N HIS A 243 -35.73 8.69 12.90
CA HIS A 243 -34.89 9.47 13.79
C HIS A 243 -34.60 8.78 15.14
N MET A 244 -33.55 9.29 15.79
CA MET A 244 -33.19 9.14 17.21
C MET A 244 -34.36 8.84 18.17
N LYS A 245 -34.08 7.90 19.08
CA LYS A 245 -34.73 7.44 20.33
C LYS A 245 -34.64 5.90 20.27
N ASP A 246 -33.82 5.19 21.04
CA ASP A 246 -33.53 5.31 22.46
C ASP A 246 -32.08 4.89 22.73
N ALA A 247 -31.35 5.70 23.50
CA ALA A 247 -30.08 5.31 24.09
C ALA A 247 -30.39 4.65 25.43
N GLU A 248 -30.30 3.32 25.51
CA GLU A 248 -30.09 2.65 26.79
C GLU A 248 -28.60 2.74 27.12
N GLN A 249 -28.33 3.47 28.20
CA GLN A 249 -27.05 3.56 28.88
C GLN A 249 -26.68 2.15 29.38
N PRO A 250 -25.42 1.67 29.23
CA PRO A 250 -25.04 0.43 29.86
C PRO A 250 -24.84 0.69 31.36
N ASP A 251 -25.52 -0.11 32.19
CA ASP A 251 -25.24 -0.23 33.61
C ASP A 251 -23.79 -0.70 33.83
N ASP A 252 -23.19 -0.12 34.89
CA ASP A 252 -21.81 -0.21 35.41
C ASP A 252 -20.97 -1.46 35.09
#